data_AF-A0A9E1V590-F1
#
_entry.id   AF-A0A9E1V590-F1
#
_cell.length_a   1.000
_cell.length_b   1.000
_cell.length_c   1.000
_cell.angle_alpha   90.00
_cell.angle_beta   90.00
_cell.angle_gamma   90.00
#
_symmetry.space_group_name_H-M   'P 1'
#
loop_
_entity.id
_entity.type
_entity.pdbx_description
1 polymer ?
#
loop_
_entity_poly.entity_id
_entity_poly.type
_entity_poly.pdbx_seq_one_letter_code
_entity_poly.pdbx_strand_id
1 'polypeptide(L)'
;MNDKVRFPPGLRASITLLITNCNCAPSRTEDGSTFFAVNSHQPWEGPVTWYEAHLHSEENWNVTGALFPGAPAVIQGHNEVLSWAFTVNDPDLTDIYVLEINPDNENQYLFDGNWLDFEIREVPIKVKLIGNLKVTVKQEALWSVFGPTIRQDHGAYAIRYSGFGRVDIFQQLVDLNKSANFEEWQTAMYSGALPTFNVGYADNQGNIYFLYNANLPICQFAN
;
A
#
# COMPACT_ATOMS: atom_id res chain seq x y z
N MET A 1 -3.86 -28.53 19.07
CA MET A 1 -3.75 -29.81 18.34
C MET A 1 -3.21 -29.47 16.97
N ASN A 2 -2.18 -30.18 16.52
CA ASN A 2 -1.32 -29.85 15.37
C ASN A 2 -2.07 -29.97 14.03
N ASP A 3 -2.71 -28.89 13.59
CA ASP A 3 -3.02 -28.72 12.17
C ASP A 3 -1.78 -28.14 11.49
N LYS A 4 -0.95 -29.05 10.96
CA LYS A 4 0.13 -28.68 10.06
C LYS A 4 -0.49 -27.92 8.88
N VAL A 5 -0.01 -26.70 8.62
CA VAL A 5 -0.22 -25.97 7.37
C VAL A 5 0.02 -26.94 6.21
N ARG A 6 -1.05 -27.42 5.57
CA ARG A 6 -0.96 -28.33 4.43
C ARG A 6 -0.89 -27.48 3.18
N PHE A 7 0.24 -27.51 2.51
CA PHE A 7 0.38 -26.94 1.18
C PHE A 7 -0.45 -27.77 0.19
N PRO A 8 -1.14 -27.13 -0.76
CA PRO A 8 -1.88 -27.83 -1.82
C PRO A 8 -0.93 -28.67 -2.69
N PRO A 9 -1.41 -29.78 -3.30
CA PRO A 9 -0.62 -30.54 -4.27
C PRO A 9 -0.20 -29.66 -5.45
N GLY A 10 1.10 -29.58 -5.76
CA GLY A 10 1.63 -28.83 -6.91
C GLY A 10 2.09 -27.39 -6.65
N LEU A 11 1.78 -26.80 -5.48
CA LEU A 11 2.29 -25.49 -5.06
C LEU A 11 2.85 -25.58 -3.64
N ARG A 12 4.12 -25.21 -3.47
CA ARG A 12 4.77 -25.08 -2.16
C ARG A 12 5.19 -23.63 -1.94
N ALA A 13 4.48 -22.95 -1.06
CA ALA A 13 4.89 -21.64 -0.56
C ALA A 13 5.72 -21.83 0.72
N SER A 14 6.79 -21.08 0.88
CA SER A 14 7.53 -21.03 2.15
C SER A 14 7.94 -19.61 2.43
N ILE A 15 7.73 -19.16 3.67
CA ILE A 15 8.18 -17.86 4.13
C ILE A 15 9.61 -18.06 4.68
N THR A 16 10.61 -17.43 4.06
CA THR A 16 12.03 -17.55 4.45
C THR A 16 12.68 -16.16 4.46
N LEU A 17 13.66 -15.92 5.34
CA LEU A 17 14.18 -14.58 5.67
C LEU A 17 15.33 -14.04 4.75
N LEU A 18 15.11 -13.12 3.76
CA LEU A 18 15.92 -12.01 3.12
C LEU A 18 15.20 -11.20 1.95
N ILE A 19 15.16 -9.83 1.80
CA ILE A 19 14.25 -9.02 0.87
C ILE A 19 14.28 -9.49 -0.58
N THR A 20 13.56 -10.55 -0.89
CA THR A 20 13.62 -11.22 -2.17
C THR A 20 12.39 -12.09 -2.23
N ASN A 21 11.57 -11.85 -3.24
CA ASN A 21 10.60 -12.84 -3.68
C ASN A 21 11.29 -13.69 -4.73
N CYS A 22 11.27 -15.01 -4.55
CA CYS A 22 11.85 -15.93 -5.53
C CYS A 22 10.79 -16.92 -6.00
N ASN A 23 10.53 -16.92 -7.31
CA ASN A 23 9.57 -17.79 -7.96
C ASN A 23 10.36 -18.82 -8.79
N CYS A 24 10.13 -20.10 -8.53
CA CYS A 24 10.71 -21.17 -9.33
C CYS A 24 9.60 -21.90 -10.08
N ALA A 25 9.65 -21.82 -11.41
CA ALA A 25 8.76 -22.56 -12.29
C ALA A 25 8.98 -24.07 -12.16
N PRO A 26 7.95 -24.90 -12.45
CA PRO A 26 8.05 -26.36 -12.48
C PRO A 26 9.26 -26.92 -13.25
N SER A 27 9.64 -26.29 -14.37
CA SER A 27 10.78 -26.71 -15.20
C SER A 27 12.14 -26.57 -14.52
N ARG A 28 12.19 -25.93 -13.35
CA ARG A 28 13.41 -25.66 -12.57
C ARG A 28 13.42 -26.40 -11.22
N THR A 29 12.47 -27.31 -10.98
CA THR A 29 12.31 -28.01 -9.70
C THR A 29 12.33 -29.53 -9.93
N GLU A 30 12.85 -30.29 -8.96
CA GLU A 30 13.00 -31.75 -9.12
C GLU A 30 11.66 -32.49 -9.18
N ASP A 31 10.65 -31.99 -8.46
CA ASP A 31 9.33 -32.62 -8.35
C ASP A 31 8.27 -32.00 -9.27
N GLY A 32 8.66 -31.02 -10.09
CA GLY A 32 7.75 -30.31 -10.99
C GLY A 32 6.75 -29.39 -10.29
N SER A 33 6.92 -29.08 -9.00
CA SER A 33 6.07 -28.10 -8.30
C SER A 33 6.51 -26.67 -8.59
N THR A 34 5.59 -25.71 -8.47
CA THR A 34 5.94 -24.29 -8.38
C THR A 34 6.33 -23.95 -6.96
N PHE A 35 7.41 -23.19 -6.79
CA PHE A 35 7.82 -22.67 -5.48
C PHE A 35 7.78 -21.16 -5.46
N PHE A 36 7.32 -20.63 -4.32
CA PHE A 36 7.37 -19.20 -4.03
C PHE A 36 7.94 -18.97 -2.64
N ALA A 37 9.11 -18.35 -2.61
CA ALA A 37 9.76 -17.93 -1.38
C ALA A 37 9.44 -16.44 -1.16
N VAL A 38 8.81 -16.16 -0.01
CA VAL A 38 8.45 -14.80 0.38
C VAL A 38 9.40 -14.32 1.45
N ASN A 39 9.92 -13.12 1.24
CA ASN A 39 10.57 -12.39 2.29
C ASN A 39 10.35 -10.88 2.24
N SER A 40 9.75 -10.36 3.30
CA SER A 40 9.72 -8.92 3.58
C SER A 40 10.58 -8.56 4.80
N HIS A 41 11.22 -7.38 4.76
CA HIS A 41 11.91 -6.80 5.92
C HIS A 41 11.07 -5.68 6.49
N GLN A 42 10.45 -5.95 7.63
CA GLN A 42 9.69 -4.97 8.36
C GLN A 42 10.25 -4.84 9.79
N PRO A 43 10.04 -3.69 10.44
CA PRO A 43 10.32 -3.53 11.86
C PRO A 43 9.71 -4.67 12.70
N TRP A 44 10.40 -5.05 13.77
CA TRP A 44 9.92 -6.07 14.72
C TRP A 44 8.80 -5.58 15.63
N GLU A 45 8.58 -4.26 15.67
CA GLU A 45 7.59 -3.62 16.52
C GLU A 45 6.87 -2.50 15.75
N GLY A 46 5.75 -2.05 16.30
CA GLY A 46 4.98 -0.93 15.76
C GLY A 46 3.95 -1.33 14.71
N PRO A 47 3.41 -0.35 13.97
CA PRO A 47 2.22 -0.55 13.13
C PRO A 47 2.44 -1.42 11.88
N VAL A 48 3.70 -1.68 11.53
CA VAL A 48 4.09 -2.49 10.36
C VAL A 48 4.79 -3.79 10.76
N THR A 49 4.70 -4.21 12.03
CA THR A 49 5.17 -5.54 12.42
C THR A 49 4.29 -6.61 11.81
N TRP A 50 4.87 -7.72 11.38
CA TRP A 50 4.09 -8.85 10.91
C TRP A 50 3.45 -9.60 12.06
N TYR A 51 2.24 -10.10 11.82
CA TYR A 51 1.71 -11.28 12.49
C TYR A 51 1.14 -12.24 11.45
N GLU A 52 1.18 -13.54 11.75
CA GLU A 52 0.65 -14.59 10.88
C GLU A 52 -0.79 -14.91 11.26
N ALA A 53 -1.65 -15.12 10.25
CA ALA A 53 -2.99 -15.63 10.45
C ALA A 53 -3.43 -16.54 9.30
N HIS A 54 -4.36 -17.43 9.63
CA HIS A 54 -5.14 -18.20 8.68
C HIS A 54 -6.60 -17.72 8.76
N LEU A 55 -7.11 -17.16 7.67
CA LEU A 55 -8.48 -16.71 7.55
C LEU A 55 -9.28 -17.76 6.77
N HIS A 56 -10.38 -18.23 7.35
CA HIS A 56 -11.28 -19.22 6.74
C HIS A 56 -12.74 -18.78 6.92
N SER A 57 -13.52 -18.80 5.84
CA SER A 57 -14.95 -18.53 5.85
C SER A 57 -15.71 -19.40 4.84
N GLU A 58 -17.02 -19.54 5.05
CA GLU A 58 -17.94 -20.24 4.13
C GLU A 58 -18.21 -19.46 2.83
N GLU A 59 -17.60 -18.28 2.66
CA GLU A 59 -17.78 -17.41 1.48
C GLU A 59 -16.57 -17.47 0.53
N ASN A 60 -15.97 -18.65 0.39
CA ASN A 60 -14.78 -18.89 -0.44
C ASN A 60 -13.59 -18.00 -0.04
N TRP A 61 -13.34 -17.86 1.26
CA TRP A 61 -12.14 -17.21 1.77
C TRP A 61 -11.35 -18.24 2.56
N ASN A 62 -10.23 -18.69 2.03
CA ASN A 62 -9.31 -19.60 2.73
C ASN A 62 -7.87 -19.21 2.41
N VAL A 63 -7.20 -18.49 3.31
CA VAL A 63 -5.89 -17.90 3.03
C VAL A 63 -5.02 -17.90 4.28
N THR A 64 -3.76 -18.26 4.12
CA THR A 64 -2.75 -18.18 5.17
C THR A 64 -1.66 -17.20 4.77
N GLY A 65 -1.24 -16.35 5.70
CA GLY A 65 -0.13 -15.43 5.44
C GLY A 65 0.08 -14.40 6.53
N ALA A 66 0.77 -13.32 6.17
CA ALA A 66 1.19 -12.27 7.07
C ALA A 66 0.34 -10.99 6.91
N LEU A 67 0.10 -10.31 8.04
CA LEU A 67 -0.69 -9.09 8.17
C LEU A 67 0.03 -8.05 9.03
N PHE A 68 -0.38 -6.79 8.87
CA PHE A 68 -0.05 -5.70 9.80
C PHE A 68 -1.16 -5.51 10.84
N PRO A 69 -0.86 -5.04 12.07
CA PRO A 69 -1.87 -4.67 13.06
C PRO A 69 -2.99 -3.81 12.48
N GLY A 70 -4.23 -4.32 12.55
CA GLY A 70 -5.42 -3.64 12.03
C GLY A 70 -5.72 -3.86 10.54
N ALA A 71 -4.86 -4.57 9.80
CA ALA A 71 -5.17 -4.95 8.42
C ALA A 71 -6.37 -5.92 8.36
N PRO A 72 -7.35 -5.70 7.47
CA PRO A 72 -8.57 -6.51 7.41
C PRO A 72 -8.41 -7.82 6.60
N ALA A 73 -7.28 -8.03 5.94
CA ALA A 73 -7.02 -9.17 5.05
C ALA A 73 -5.53 -9.52 5.01
N VAL A 74 -5.19 -10.74 4.55
CA VAL A 74 -3.80 -11.17 4.35
C VAL A 74 -3.12 -10.27 3.33
N ILE A 75 -1.98 -9.68 3.70
CA ILE A 75 -1.23 -8.78 2.81
C ILE A 75 -0.35 -9.60 1.87
N GLN A 76 0.35 -10.61 2.39
CA GLN A 76 1.15 -11.52 1.58
C GLN A 76 1.00 -12.93 2.11
N GLY A 77 0.89 -13.91 1.22
CA GLY A 77 0.55 -15.27 1.62
C GLY A 77 0.15 -16.15 0.46
N HIS A 78 -0.66 -17.15 0.75
CA HIS A 78 -1.17 -18.10 -0.22
C HIS A 78 -2.54 -18.65 0.18
N ASN A 79 -3.26 -19.14 -0.81
CA ASN A 79 -4.44 -19.98 -0.64
C ASN A 79 -4.16 -21.37 -1.23
N GLU A 80 -5.20 -22.15 -1.55
CA GLU A 80 -5.07 -23.50 -2.09
C GLU A 80 -4.55 -23.55 -3.54
N VAL A 81 -4.54 -22.43 -4.25
CA VAL A 81 -4.26 -22.41 -5.69
C VAL A 81 -3.13 -21.47 -6.07
N LEU A 82 -2.94 -20.36 -5.35
CA LEU A 82 -1.97 -19.32 -5.68
C LEU A 82 -1.32 -18.70 -4.45
N SER A 83 -0.26 -17.94 -4.71
CA SER A 83 0.53 -17.23 -3.71
C SER A 83 1.02 -15.89 -4.25
N TRP A 84 1.11 -14.89 -3.38
CA TRP A 84 1.58 -13.55 -3.73
C TRP A 84 2.30 -12.88 -2.57
N ALA A 85 3.20 -11.96 -2.92
CA ALA A 85 3.87 -11.12 -1.95
C ALA A 85 4.36 -9.82 -2.57
N PHE A 86 4.58 -8.84 -1.70
CA PHE A 86 4.98 -7.50 -2.07
C PHE A 86 6.42 -7.21 -1.67
N THR A 87 7.14 -6.46 -2.49
CA THR A 87 8.42 -5.85 -2.14
C THR A 87 8.40 -4.36 -2.49
N VAL A 88 9.14 -3.56 -1.73
CA VAL A 88 9.24 -2.11 -1.97
C VAL A 88 9.81 -1.89 -3.37
N ASN A 89 9.14 -1.07 -4.17
CA ASN A 89 9.70 -0.44 -5.36
C ASN A 89 9.90 1.06 -5.10
N ASP A 90 10.51 1.77 -6.06
CA ASP A 90 10.86 3.19 -5.92
C ASP A 90 10.25 4.07 -7.05
N PRO A 91 8.91 4.09 -7.19
CA PRO A 91 8.25 4.98 -8.14
C PRO A 91 8.11 6.40 -7.58
N ASP A 92 8.03 7.38 -8.47
CA ASP A 92 7.57 8.72 -8.11
C ASP A 92 6.04 8.70 -7.91
N LEU A 93 5.61 8.96 -6.67
CA LEU A 93 4.22 8.92 -6.26
C LEU A 93 3.72 10.26 -5.71
N THR A 94 4.57 11.29 -5.65
CA THR A 94 4.25 12.52 -4.94
C THR A 94 4.73 13.74 -5.71
N ASP A 95 3.78 14.57 -6.11
CA ASP A 95 4.05 15.88 -6.68
C ASP A 95 4.02 16.96 -5.59
N ILE A 96 5.00 17.86 -5.63
CA ILE A 96 5.07 19.04 -4.77
C ILE A 96 4.89 20.28 -5.63
N TYR A 97 3.83 21.05 -5.36
CA TYR A 97 3.53 22.31 -6.03
C TYR A 97 4.01 23.48 -5.18
N VAL A 98 4.86 24.32 -5.76
CA VAL A 98 5.22 25.61 -5.15
C VAL A 98 4.12 26.61 -5.49
N LEU A 99 3.44 27.12 -4.47
CA LEU A 99 2.34 28.06 -4.66
C LEU A 99 2.83 29.50 -4.61
N GLU A 100 2.39 30.30 -5.57
CA GLU A 100 2.53 31.75 -5.50
C GLU A 100 1.44 32.31 -4.58
N ILE A 101 1.85 33.02 -3.53
CA ILE A 101 0.96 33.59 -2.52
C ILE A 101 0.57 35.00 -2.91
N ASN A 102 -0.70 35.37 -2.69
CA ASN A 102 -1.16 36.73 -2.94
C ASN A 102 -0.40 37.71 -2.01
N PRO A 103 0.33 38.71 -2.55
CA PRO A 103 1.08 39.66 -1.74
C PRO A 103 0.19 40.52 -0.82
N ASP A 104 -1.09 40.69 -1.17
CA ASP A 104 -2.07 41.46 -0.39
C ASP A 104 -2.88 40.59 0.59
N ASN A 105 -2.83 39.26 0.46
CA ASN A 105 -3.58 38.32 1.31
C ASN A 105 -2.88 36.95 1.38
N GLU A 106 -2.16 36.68 2.47
CA GLU A 106 -1.42 35.43 2.66
C GLU A 106 -2.27 34.15 2.64
N ASN A 107 -3.60 34.29 2.81
CA ASN A 107 -4.56 33.19 2.76
C ASN A 107 -5.07 32.89 1.35
N GLN A 108 -4.46 33.49 0.33
CA GLN A 108 -4.75 33.23 -1.07
C GLN A 108 -3.51 32.78 -1.84
N TYR A 109 -3.73 31.96 -2.86
CA TYR A 109 -2.70 31.50 -3.79
C TYR A 109 -3.16 31.62 -5.24
N LEU A 110 -2.22 31.76 -6.17
CA LEU A 110 -2.50 31.89 -7.58
C LEU A 110 -2.83 30.52 -8.19
N PHE A 111 -3.94 30.44 -8.91
CA PHE A 111 -4.33 29.27 -9.69
C PHE A 111 -5.07 29.71 -10.96
N ASP A 112 -4.58 29.27 -12.12
CA ASP A 112 -5.13 29.62 -13.44
C ASP A 112 -5.41 31.13 -13.62
N GLY A 113 -4.47 31.96 -13.16
CA GLY A 113 -4.55 33.43 -13.24
C GLY A 113 -5.49 34.10 -12.23
N ASN A 114 -6.08 33.34 -11.30
CA ASN A 114 -6.98 33.87 -10.28
C ASN A 114 -6.43 33.59 -8.87
N TRP A 115 -6.67 34.51 -7.93
CA TRP A 115 -6.40 34.30 -6.52
C TRP A 115 -7.51 33.44 -5.90
N LEU A 116 -7.16 32.26 -5.40
CA LEU A 116 -8.07 31.37 -4.68
C LEU A 116 -7.74 31.36 -3.19
N ASP A 117 -8.76 31.31 -2.34
CA ASP A 117 -8.58 31.13 -0.89
C ASP A 117 -8.10 29.70 -0.58
N PHE A 118 -7.25 29.57 0.43
CA PHE A 118 -7.02 28.27 1.06
C PHE A 118 -8.27 27.82 1.80
N GLU A 119 -8.51 26.50 1.83
CA GLU A 119 -9.33 25.92 2.87
C GLU A 119 -8.48 25.83 4.15
N ILE A 120 -8.88 26.58 5.19
CA ILE A 120 -8.15 26.71 6.45
C ILE A 120 -8.93 26.02 7.56
N ARG A 121 -8.28 25.13 8.31
CA ARG A 121 -8.83 24.47 9.49
C ARG A 121 -7.90 24.65 10.67
N GLU A 122 -8.45 24.98 11.85
CA GLU A 122 -7.71 24.93 13.11
C GLU A 122 -7.77 23.51 13.70
N VAL A 123 -6.62 22.85 13.81
CA VAL A 123 -6.50 21.51 14.40
C VAL A 123 -6.06 21.63 15.87
N PRO A 124 -6.91 21.26 16.85
CA PRO A 124 -6.53 21.28 18.26
C PRO A 124 -5.70 20.03 18.63
N ILE A 125 -4.46 20.24 19.05
CA ILE A 125 -3.52 19.20 19.48
C ILE A 125 -3.38 19.24 21.00
N LYS A 126 -3.75 18.15 21.67
CA LYS A 126 -3.60 18.02 23.13
C LYS A 126 -2.20 17.52 23.47
N VAL A 127 -1.38 18.39 24.06
CA VAL A 127 -0.01 18.10 24.49
C VAL A 127 -0.01 17.82 26.00
N LYS A 128 0.49 16.65 26.38
CA LYS A 128 0.74 16.30 27.79
C LYS A 128 2.09 16.87 28.21
N LEU A 129 2.11 17.68 29.27
CA LEU A 129 3.35 18.28 29.79
C LEU A 129 3.93 17.45 30.93
N ILE A 130 3.36 17.57 32.14
CA ILE A 130 3.85 16.90 33.34
C ILE A 130 2.66 16.30 34.10
N GLY A 131 2.81 15.06 34.55
CA GLY A 131 1.74 14.35 35.28
C GLY A 131 0.46 14.28 34.46
N ASN A 132 -0.63 14.84 34.98
CA ASN A 132 -1.92 14.92 34.28
C ASN A 132 -2.19 16.29 33.63
N LEU A 133 -1.24 17.22 33.67
CA LEU A 133 -1.37 18.53 33.04
C LEU A 133 -1.32 18.38 31.51
N LYS A 134 -2.37 18.85 30.84
CA LYS A 134 -2.50 18.85 29.38
C LYS A 134 -2.82 20.27 28.92
N VAL A 135 -2.19 20.70 27.83
CA VAL A 135 -2.46 21.97 27.16
C VAL A 135 -2.93 21.67 25.74
N THR A 136 -3.90 22.42 25.24
CA THR A 136 -4.32 22.33 23.83
C THR A 136 -3.61 23.42 23.04
N VAL A 137 -2.78 23.01 22.08
CA VAL A 137 -2.17 23.90 21.09
C VAL A 137 -2.99 23.80 19.82
N LYS A 138 -3.39 24.92 19.23
CA LYS A 138 -4.03 24.91 17.91
C LYS A 138 -2.97 25.05 16.84
N GLN A 139 -3.09 24.29 15.76
CA GLN A 139 -2.24 24.38 14.58
C GLN A 139 -3.11 24.63 13.36
N GLU A 140 -2.63 25.47 12.46
CA GLU A 140 -3.28 25.69 11.18
C GLU A 140 -3.03 24.48 10.26
N ALA A 141 -4.08 24.07 9.54
CA ALA A 141 -3.99 23.09 8.48
C ALA A 141 -4.64 23.68 7.22
N LEU A 142 -3.86 23.75 6.14
CA LEU A 142 -4.23 24.40 4.89
C LEU A 142 -4.46 23.37 3.79
N TRP A 143 -5.43 23.65 2.91
CA TRP A 143 -5.66 22.91 1.68
C TRP A 143 -5.80 23.87 0.50
N SER A 144 -5.06 23.59 -0.57
CA SER A 144 -5.27 24.17 -1.89
C SER A 144 -6.02 23.17 -2.77
N VAL A 145 -6.31 23.56 -4.02
CA VAL A 145 -6.86 22.64 -5.03
C VAL A 145 -5.95 21.42 -5.29
N PHE A 146 -4.64 21.54 -5.07
CA PHE A 146 -3.69 20.45 -5.24
C PHE A 146 -3.73 19.47 -4.06
N GLY A 147 -3.94 19.96 -2.84
CA GLY A 147 -3.98 19.12 -1.64
C GLY A 147 -3.54 19.85 -0.36
N PRO A 148 -3.21 19.08 0.70
CA PRO A 148 -2.65 19.60 1.94
C PRO A 148 -1.46 20.49 1.63
N THR A 149 -1.43 21.67 2.24
CA THR A 149 -0.43 22.69 1.97
C THR A 149 0.34 23.02 3.24
N ILE A 150 1.66 23.04 3.14
CA ILE A 150 2.57 23.41 4.21
C ILE A 150 3.07 24.82 3.92
N ARG A 151 2.80 25.76 4.84
CA ARG A 151 3.33 27.12 4.80
C ARG A 151 4.62 27.18 5.62
N GLN A 152 5.65 27.77 5.05
CA GLN A 152 6.95 28.05 5.67
C GLN A 152 7.32 29.52 5.42
N ASP A 153 8.32 30.04 6.14
CA ASP A 153 8.80 31.42 5.97
C ASP A 153 9.24 31.74 4.54
N HIS A 154 9.64 30.72 3.78
CA HIS A 154 10.15 30.85 2.41
C HIS A 154 9.14 30.45 1.32
N GLY A 155 7.88 30.17 1.65
CA GLY A 155 6.84 29.86 0.67
C GLY A 155 5.80 28.84 1.14
N ALA A 156 4.86 28.51 0.27
CA ALA A 156 3.83 27.50 0.51
C ALA A 156 3.93 26.35 -0.50
N TYR A 157 3.80 25.13 0.00
CA TYR A 157 4.02 23.91 -0.76
C TYR A 157 2.82 23.00 -0.62
N ALA A 158 2.11 22.74 -1.72
CA ALA A 158 1.01 21.79 -1.75
C ALA A 158 1.50 20.40 -2.17
N ILE A 159 0.99 19.37 -1.51
CA ILE A 159 1.40 17.98 -1.72
C ILE A 159 0.24 17.23 -2.35
N ARG A 160 0.47 16.65 -3.54
CA ARG A 160 -0.42 15.67 -4.16
C ARG A 160 0.29 14.33 -4.19
N TYR A 161 -0.37 13.28 -3.74
CA TYR A 161 0.23 11.95 -3.70
C TYR A 161 -0.69 10.88 -4.28
N SER A 162 -0.10 9.77 -4.68
CA SER A 162 -0.82 8.64 -5.26
C SER A 162 -1.81 8.02 -4.27
N GLY A 163 -3.04 7.77 -4.74
CA GLY A 163 -4.13 7.31 -3.87
C GLY A 163 -4.79 8.42 -3.05
N PHE A 164 -4.56 9.69 -3.36
CA PHE A 164 -5.21 10.81 -2.69
C PHE A 164 -6.74 10.66 -2.66
N GLY A 165 -7.31 10.62 -1.46
CA GLY A 165 -8.76 10.48 -1.26
C GLY A 165 -9.34 9.09 -1.55
N ARG A 166 -8.50 8.08 -1.80
CA ARG A 166 -8.92 6.70 -2.03
C ARG A 166 -8.87 5.87 -0.74
N VAL A 167 -9.82 4.95 -0.61
CA VAL A 167 -9.95 4.01 0.52
C VAL A 167 -10.19 2.57 0.06
N ASP A 168 -10.20 2.33 -1.25
CA ASP A 168 -10.52 1.07 -1.90
C ASP A 168 -9.35 0.06 -1.91
N ILE A 169 -8.20 0.43 -1.34
CA ILE A 169 -7.06 -0.47 -1.11
C ILE A 169 -7.47 -1.73 -0.33
N PHE A 170 -8.40 -1.58 0.62
CA PHE A 170 -8.89 -2.72 1.40
C PHE A 170 -9.71 -3.68 0.56
N GLN A 171 -10.52 -3.17 -0.38
CA GLN A 171 -11.27 -4.01 -1.30
C GLN A 171 -10.32 -4.80 -2.19
N GLN A 172 -9.30 -4.14 -2.74
CA GLN A 172 -8.29 -4.83 -3.55
C GLN A 172 -7.58 -5.95 -2.77
N LEU A 173 -7.25 -5.74 -1.48
CA LEU A 173 -6.66 -6.79 -0.65
C LEU A 173 -7.63 -7.97 -0.47
N VAL A 174 -8.91 -7.73 -0.22
CA VAL A 174 -9.93 -8.79 -0.12
C VAL A 174 -10.03 -9.56 -1.45
N ASP A 175 -10.05 -8.87 -2.59
CA ASP A 175 -10.14 -9.50 -3.90
C ASP A 175 -8.92 -10.38 -4.20
N LEU A 176 -7.71 -9.94 -3.82
CA LEU A 176 -6.49 -10.76 -3.91
C LEU A 176 -6.58 -12.02 -3.04
N ASN A 177 -7.11 -11.88 -1.82
CA ASN A 177 -7.26 -13.00 -0.88
C ASN A 177 -8.20 -14.09 -1.41
N LYS A 178 -9.25 -13.67 -2.12
CA LYS A 178 -10.31 -14.55 -2.65
C LYS A 178 -10.08 -15.02 -4.08
N SER A 179 -8.98 -14.61 -4.72
CA SER A 179 -8.66 -14.99 -6.10
C SER A 179 -8.43 -16.50 -6.23
N ALA A 180 -9.14 -17.13 -7.17
CA ALA A 180 -9.08 -18.58 -7.42
C ALA A 180 -8.20 -18.99 -8.61
N ASN A 181 -7.65 -18.02 -9.34
CA ASN A 181 -6.78 -18.25 -10.49
C ASN A 181 -6.00 -16.98 -10.85
N PHE A 182 -5.09 -17.09 -11.83
CA PHE A 182 -4.27 -15.98 -12.29
C PHE A 182 -5.07 -14.82 -12.88
N GLU A 183 -6.17 -15.09 -13.60
CA GLU A 183 -7.00 -14.05 -14.22
C GLU A 183 -7.73 -13.20 -13.17
N GLU A 184 -8.32 -13.84 -12.15
CA GLU A 184 -8.94 -13.15 -11.02
C GLU A 184 -7.93 -12.34 -10.23
N TRP A 185 -6.76 -12.92 -9.95
CA TRP A 185 -5.68 -12.22 -9.26
C TRP A 185 -5.18 -11.00 -10.05
N GLN A 186 -5.02 -11.15 -11.37
CA GLN A 186 -4.61 -10.06 -12.24
C GLN A 186 -5.68 -8.96 -12.31
N THR A 187 -6.96 -9.35 -12.35
CA THR A 187 -8.10 -8.42 -12.29
C THR A 187 -8.10 -7.63 -10.98
N ALA A 188 -7.89 -8.31 -9.85
CA ALA A 188 -7.77 -7.67 -8.55
C ALA A 188 -6.58 -6.69 -8.54
N MET A 189 -5.40 -7.07 -9.06
CA MET A 189 -4.25 -6.16 -9.18
C MET A 189 -4.55 -4.93 -10.05
N TYR A 190 -5.29 -5.09 -11.15
CA TYR A 190 -5.60 -4.00 -12.09
C TYR A 190 -6.71 -3.06 -11.63
N SER A 191 -7.36 -3.30 -10.49
CA SER A 191 -8.17 -2.27 -9.82
C SER A 191 -7.34 -1.04 -9.39
N GLY A 192 -6.02 -1.22 -9.26
CA GLY A 192 -5.05 -0.14 -9.09
C GLY A 192 -5.26 0.67 -7.80
N ALA A 193 -5.73 0.08 -6.71
CA ALA A 193 -5.91 0.77 -5.43
C ALA A 193 -4.62 0.83 -4.59
N LEU A 194 -3.74 -0.16 -4.74
CA LEU A 194 -2.41 -0.23 -4.16
C LEU A 194 -1.49 0.74 -4.93
N PRO A 195 -1.03 1.84 -4.30
CA PRO A 195 -0.29 2.88 -5.00
C PRO A 195 1.13 2.45 -5.41
N THR A 196 1.68 1.46 -4.70
CA THR A 196 3.01 0.88 -4.92
C THR A 196 2.92 -0.62 -4.65
N PHE A 197 3.74 -1.38 -5.38
CA PHE A 197 4.78 -2.30 -4.89
C PHE A 197 5.26 -3.13 -6.08
N ASN A 198 6.44 -3.74 -5.98
CA ASN A 198 6.72 -4.91 -6.79
C ASN A 198 5.89 -6.08 -6.28
N VAL A 199 5.24 -6.83 -7.16
CA VAL A 199 4.39 -7.96 -6.79
C VAL A 199 4.89 -9.24 -7.43
N GLY A 200 5.20 -10.24 -6.60
CA GLY A 200 5.50 -11.60 -7.06
C GLY A 200 4.25 -12.46 -6.97
N TYR A 201 4.08 -13.37 -7.92
CA TYR A 201 2.95 -14.31 -8.01
C TYR A 201 3.40 -15.69 -8.47
N ALA A 202 2.81 -16.72 -7.89
CA ALA A 202 2.98 -18.11 -8.34
C ALA A 202 1.73 -18.94 -8.04
N ASP A 203 1.41 -19.89 -8.91
CA ASP A 203 0.28 -20.82 -8.72
C ASP A 203 0.62 -22.30 -8.95
N ASN A 204 -0.35 -23.15 -8.61
CA ASN A 204 -0.27 -24.60 -8.77
C ASN A 204 -0.37 -25.09 -10.22
N GLN A 205 -0.59 -24.20 -11.19
CA GLN A 205 -0.61 -24.52 -12.63
C GLN A 205 0.75 -24.26 -13.29
N GLY A 206 1.72 -23.73 -12.55
CA GLY A 206 3.05 -23.43 -13.07
C GLY A 206 3.23 -21.99 -13.52
N ASN A 207 2.22 -21.14 -13.35
CA ASN A 207 2.35 -19.73 -13.69
C ASN A 207 3.24 -19.04 -12.65
N ILE A 208 4.17 -18.22 -13.13
CA ILE A 208 4.96 -17.29 -12.33
C ILE A 208 4.84 -15.92 -12.96
N TYR A 209 4.65 -14.90 -12.13
CA TYR A 209 4.46 -13.55 -12.62
C TYR A 209 5.14 -12.53 -11.70
N PHE A 210 5.67 -11.48 -12.32
CA PHE A 210 6.23 -10.33 -11.65
C PHE A 210 5.57 -9.08 -12.22
N LEU A 211 5.03 -8.26 -11.32
CA LEU A 211 4.40 -6.99 -11.67
C LEU A 211 5.14 -5.85 -10.98
N TYR A 212 5.64 -4.91 -11.78
CA TYR A 212 6.00 -3.59 -11.26
C TYR A 212 4.71 -2.77 -11.16
N ASN A 213 4.09 -2.71 -9.98
CA ASN A 213 2.86 -1.95 -9.76
C ASN A 213 3.19 -0.56 -9.19
N ALA A 214 2.68 0.48 -9.85
CA ALA A 214 2.75 1.85 -9.39
C ALA A 214 1.61 2.69 -9.97
N ASN A 215 0.97 3.49 -9.13
CA ASN A 215 0.01 4.50 -9.56
C ASN A 215 0.76 5.82 -9.82
N LEU A 216 1.33 5.94 -11.02
CA LEU A 216 2.17 7.06 -11.42
C LEU A 216 1.35 8.29 -11.81
N PRO A 217 1.70 9.50 -11.34
CA PRO A 217 1.17 10.75 -11.88
C PRO A 217 1.46 10.85 -13.38
N ILE A 218 0.46 11.25 -14.18
CA ILE A 218 0.65 11.49 -15.61
C ILE A 218 0.94 12.96 -15.83
N CYS A 219 2.21 13.29 -16.05
CA CYS A 219 2.62 14.61 -16.51
C CYS A 219 2.60 14.63 -18.04
N GLN A 220 1.64 15.36 -18.64
CA GLN A 220 1.74 15.70 -20.06
C GLN A 220 2.72 16.87 -20.18
N PHE A 221 3.93 16.60 -20.66
CA PHE A 221 4.82 17.66 -21.08
C PHE A 221 4.19 18.35 -22.30
N ALA A 222 3.93 19.65 -22.21
CA ALA A 222 3.53 20.44 -23.37
C ALA A 222 4.67 20.38 -24.39
N ASN A 223 4.39 19.80 -25.56
CA ASN A 223 5.27 19.86 -26.73
C ASN A 223 5.36 21.31 -27.25
#